data_AF-R1CST3-F1
#
_entry.id   AF-R1CST3-F1
#
_cell.length_a   1.000
_cell.length_b   1.000
_cell.length_c   1.000
_cell.angle_alpha   90.00
_cell.angle_beta   90.00
_cell.angle_gamma   90.00
#
_symmetry.space_group_name_H-M   'P 1'
#
loop_
_entity.id
_entity.type
_entity.pdbx_description
1 polymer ?
#
loop_
_entity_poly.entity_id
_entity_poly.type
_entity_poly.pdbx_seq_one_letter_code
_entity_poly.pdbx_strand_id
1 'polypeptide(L)' 'MINRETIVKKIEKLPPHLLQEVADYIDFIIYKRSKYKNFKVDDITLASEKSLAKDWLRPEEDEAWEDL' A
#
# COMPACT_ATOMS: atom_id res chain seq x y z
N MET A 1 -7.12 22.93 10.49
CA MET A 1 -6.56 21.60 10.83
C MET A 1 -7.53 20.91 11.77
N ILE A 2 -7.76 19.61 11.61
CA ILE A 2 -8.57 18.85 12.57
C ILE A 2 -7.68 18.58 13.79
N ASN A 3 -8.16 18.98 14.97
CA ASN A 3 -7.41 18.81 16.22
C ASN A 3 -7.94 17.60 16.99
N ARG A 4 -7.09 17.02 17.86
CA ARG A 4 -7.43 15.81 18.64
C ARG A 4 -8.73 15.99 19.44
N GLU A 5 -8.91 17.15 20.05
CA GLU A 5 -10.10 17.50 20.84
C GLU A 5 -11.40 17.48 20.02
N THR A 6 -11.33 17.87 18.74
CA THR A 6 -12.50 17.85 17.85
C THR A 6 -12.89 16.41 17.49
N ILE A 7 -11.91 15.50 17.40
CA ILE A 7 -12.16 14.08 17.14
C ILE A 7 -12.79 13.42 18.37
N VAL A 8 -12.26 13.67 19.57
CA VAL A 8 -12.81 13.12 20.83
C VAL A 8 -14.28 13.52 21.00
N LYS A 9 -14.61 14.79 20.80
CA LYS A 9 -16.00 15.28 20.85
C LYS A 9 -16.94 14.64 19.82
N LYS A 10 -16.42 14.17 18.68
CA LYS A 10 -17.21 13.43 17.68
C LYS A 10 -17.44 11.98 18.11
N ILE A 11 -16.42 11.35 18.70
CA ILE A 11 -16.50 9.99 19.23
C ILE A 11 -17.48 9.90 20.40
N GLU A 12 -17.48 10.88 21.31
CA GLU A 12 -18.42 10.94 22.44
C GLU A 12 -19.89 11.03 22.01
N LYS A 13 -20.17 11.60 20.83
CA LYS A 13 -21.52 11.74 20.29
C LYS A 13 -21.95 10.56 19.42
N LEU A 14 -21.04 9.63 19.12
CA LEU A 14 -21.35 8.48 18.27
C LEU A 14 -22.12 7.43 19.06
N PRO A 15 -23.08 6.76 18.41
CA PRO A 15 -23.78 5.66 19.03
C PRO A 15 -22.83 4.46 19.25
N PRO A 16 -23.08 3.62 20.27
CA PRO A 16 -22.15 2.56 20.68
C PRO A 16 -21.77 1.57 19.57
N HIS A 17 -22.69 1.31 18.64
CA HIS A 17 -22.46 0.38 17.53
C HIS A 17 -21.42 0.87 16.52
N LEU A 18 -21.16 2.18 16.44
CA LEU A 18 -20.15 2.77 15.56
C LEU A 18 -18.79 2.95 16.24
N LEU A 19 -18.72 2.81 17.57
CA LEU A 19 -17.44 2.92 18.29
C LEU A 19 -16.47 1.81 17.89
N GLN A 20 -16.99 0.60 17.62
CA GLN A 20 -16.19 -0.51 17.14
C GLN A 20 -15.53 -0.18 15.79
N GLU A 21 -16.30 0.34 14.84
CA GLU A 21 -15.79 0.72 13.52
C GLU A 21 -14.71 1.81 13.60
N VAL A 22 -14.89 2.79 14.51
CA VAL A 22 -13.88 3.82 14.76
C VAL A 22 -12.60 3.23 15.35
N ALA A 23 -12.72 2.30 16.31
CA ALA A 23 -11.57 1.62 16.90
C ALA A 23 -10.81 0.80 15.84
N ASP A 24 -11.54 0.01 15.04
CA ASP A 24 -10.99 -0.79 13.95
C ASP A 24 -10.23 0.08 12.95
N TYR A 25 -10.75 1.27 12.62
CA TYR A 25 -10.08 2.19 11.70
C TYR A 25 -8.83 2.84 12.31
N ILE A 26 -8.83 3.14 13.61
CA ILE A 26 -7.64 3.63 14.32
C ILE A 26 -6.54 2.57 14.30
N ASP A 27 -6.89 1.32 14.61
CA ASP A 27 -5.96 0.19 14.60
C ASP A 27 -5.44 -0.08 13.19
N PHE A 28 -6.29 0.03 12.16
CA PHE A 28 -5.87 -0.03 10.77
C PHE A 28 -4.85 1.05 10.43
N ILE A 29 -5.04 2.30 10.85
CA ILE A 29 -4.07 3.38 10.60
C ILE A 29 -2.72 3.09 11.28
N ILE A 30 -2.74 2.59 12.52
CA ILE A 30 -1.53 2.22 13.27
C ILE A 30 -0.81 1.08 12.56
N TYR A 31 -1.53 0.01 12.21
CA TYR A 31 -1.01 -1.14 11.47
C TYR A 31 -0.42 -0.70 10.13
N LYS A 32 -1.15 0.12 9.36
CA LYS A 32 -0.68 0.67 8.09
C LYS A 32 0.65 1.38 8.29
N ARG A 33 0.73 2.33 9.22
CA ARG A 33 1.97 3.08 9.47
C ARG A 33 3.14 2.18 9.91
N SER A 34 2.87 1.12 10.64
CA SER A 34 3.86 0.11 11.02
C SER A 34 4.32 -0.72 9.82
N LYS A 35 3.39 -1.18 8.98
CA LYS A 35 3.68 -1.97 7.78
C LYS A 35 4.46 -1.17 6.74
N TYR A 36 4.10 0.10 6.48
CA TYR A 36 4.84 0.96 5.56
C TYR A 36 6.24 1.35 6.04
N LYS A 37 6.55 1.22 7.34
CA LYS A 37 7.93 1.32 7.83
C LYS A 37 8.76 0.05 7.55
N ASN A 38 8.10 -1.11 7.46
CA ASN A 38 8.76 -2.41 7.29
C ASN A 38 8.75 -2.92 5.84
N PHE A 39 7.78 -2.48 5.02
CA PHE A 39 7.74 -2.72 3.59
C PHE A 39 8.28 -1.46 2.89
N LYS A 40 9.59 -1.44 2.64
CA LYS A 40 10.12 -0.69 1.50
C LYS A 40 9.53 -1.35 0.26
N VAL A 41 8.40 -0.83 -0.21
CA VAL A 41 7.75 -1.29 -1.45
C VAL A 41 8.72 -1.18 -2.63
N ASP A 42 9.70 -0.28 -2.54
CA ASP A 42 10.83 -0.14 -3.47
C ASP A 42 11.61 -1.45 -3.71
N ASP A 43 11.75 -2.34 -2.71
CA ASP A 43 12.54 -3.57 -2.86
C ASP A 43 11.82 -4.66 -3.68
N ILE A 44 10.48 -4.70 -3.66
CA ILE A 44 9.71 -5.76 -4.33
C ILE A 44 9.46 -5.42 -5.79
N THR A 45 9.14 -4.16 -6.10
CA THR A 45 8.99 -3.71 -7.50
C THR A 45 10.31 -3.76 -8.25
N LEU A 46 11.42 -3.35 -7.61
CA LEU A 46 12.76 -3.38 -8.23
C LEU A 46 13.28 -4.81 -8.46
N ALA A 47 12.94 -5.76 -7.60
CA ALA A 47 13.37 -7.15 -7.73
C ALA A 47 12.72 -7.87 -8.94
N SER A 48 11.47 -7.54 -9.27
CA SER A 48 10.77 -8.10 -10.44
C SER A 48 11.28 -7.51 -11.75
N GLU A 49 11.65 -6.23 -11.80
CA GLU A 49 12.20 -5.58 -13.00
C GLU A 49 13.52 -6.25 -13.47
N LYS A 50 14.43 -6.55 -12.54
CA LYS A 50 15.72 -7.21 -12.87
C LYS A 50 15.57 -8.63 -13.40
N SER A 51 14.57 -9.36 -12.94
CA SER A 51 14.32 -10.73 -13.41
C SER A 51 13.60 -10.72 -14.76
N LEU A 52 12.64 -9.81 -14.97
CA LEU A 52 11.90 -9.68 -16.23
C LEU A 52 12.78 -9.17 -17.39
N ALA A 53 13.70 -8.25 -17.11
CA ALA A 53 14.64 -7.74 -18.12
C ALA A 53 15.61 -8.80 -18.66
N LYS A 54 15.88 -9.88 -17.91
CA LYS A 54 16.76 -10.97 -18.36
C LYS A 54 16.11 -11.89 -19.40
N ASP A 55 14.79 -12.04 -19.35
CA ASP A 55 14.08 -12.93 -20.27
C ASP A 55 13.55 -12.20 -21.51
N TRP A 56 13.43 -10.86 -21.48
CA TRP A 56 12.86 -10.06 -22.57
C TRP A 56 13.90 -9.42 -23.53
N LEU A 57 15.18 -9.34 -23.16
CA LEU A 57 16.24 -8.71 -23.98
C LEU A 57 17.09 -9.73 -24.75
N ARG A 58 16.44 -10.77 -25.29
CA ARG A 58 17.12 -11.76 -26.14
C ARG A 58 17.11 -11.26 -27.59
N PRO A 59 18.28 -11.07 -28.23
CA PRO A 59 18.33 -10.61 -29.62
C PRO A 59 17.63 -11.59 -30.59
N GLU A 60 17.45 -12.84 -30.20
CA GLU A 60 16.69 -13.84 -30.95
C GLU A 60 15.18 -13.57 -30.97
N GLU A 61 14.65 -12.84 -29.98
CA GLU A 61 13.23 -12.44 -29.97
C GLU A 61 13.01 -11.25 -30.91
N ASP A 62 13.91 -10.26 -30.95
CA ASP A 62 13.80 -9.12 -31.89
C ASP A 62 13.65 -9.59 -33.36
N GLU A 63 14.33 -10.66 -33.76
CA GLU A 63 14.20 -11.28 -35.10
C GLU A 63 12.82 -11.94 -35.32
N ALA A 64 12.16 -12.41 -34.25
CA ALA A 64 10.81 -13.00 -34.30
C ALA A 64 9.69 -11.94 -34.31
N TRP A 65 9.97 -10.70 -33.88
CA TRP A 65 9.01 -9.59 -33.90
C TRP A 65 9.10 -8.70 -35.15
N GLU A 66 10.13 -8.84 -35.98
CA GLU A 66 10.29 -8.08 -37.23
C GLU A 66 9.21 -8.38 -38.30
N ASP A 67 8.51 -9.52 -38.19
CA ASP A 67 7.48 -9.98 -39.14
C ASP A 67 6.03 -9.90 -38.59
N LEU A 68 5.80 -9.21 -37.46
CA LEU A 68 4.47 -8.99 -36.83
C LEU A 68 3.94 -7.57 -37.03
#